data_AF-A0A1T2D009-F1
#
_entry.id   AF-A0A1T2D009-F1
#
_cell.length_a   1.000
_cell.length_b   1.000
_cell.length_c   1.000
_cell.angle_alpha   90.00
_cell.angle_beta   90.00
_cell.angle_gamma   90.00
#
_symmetry.space_group_name_H-M   'P 1'
#
loop_
_entity.id
_entity.type
_entity.pdbx_description
1 polymer ?
#
loop_
_entity_poly.entity_id
_entity_poly.type
_entity_poly.pdbx_seq_one_letter_code
_entity_poly.pdbx_strand_id
1 'polypeptide(L)'
;MKPSTTTVMHYIIRQVKDSFPFALDEQTLCADECRYGCPKKLLEFIDIEITEWEGRLHNGETPNFRDIEKLTRASKKIHRVLEKNNLVSR
;
A
#
# COMPACT_ATOMS: atom_id res chain seq x y z
N MET A 1 11.13 -6.39 -23.44
CA MET A 1 11.88 -7.00 -22.32
C MET A 1 10.92 -7.14 -21.14
N LYS A 2 10.86 -8.27 -20.43
CA LYS A 2 10.04 -8.37 -19.21
C LYS A 2 10.68 -7.54 -18.09
N PRO A 3 9.91 -6.81 -17.26
CA PRO A 3 10.48 -6.03 -16.17
C PRO A 3 11.10 -6.95 -15.11
N SER A 4 12.17 -6.48 -14.46
CA SER A 4 12.76 -7.17 -13.29
C SER A 4 11.83 -7.07 -12.08
N THR A 5 11.96 -7.99 -11.12
CA THR A 5 11.20 -7.93 -9.86
C THR A 5 11.46 -6.62 -9.10
N THR A 6 12.70 -6.12 -9.09
CA THR A 6 13.04 -4.79 -8.57
C THR A 6 12.21 -3.68 -9.22
N THR A 7 12.10 -3.69 -10.56
CA THR A 7 11.29 -2.71 -11.30
C THR A 7 9.81 -2.80 -10.90
N VAL A 8 9.30 -4.03 -10.77
CA VAL A 8 7.90 -4.26 -10.36
C VAL A 8 7.66 -3.82 -8.93
N MET A 9 8.62 -4.03 -8.00
CA MET A 9 8.50 -3.58 -6.61
C MET A 9 8.42 -2.05 -6.52
N HIS A 10 9.32 -1.34 -7.21
CA HIS A 10 9.26 0.13 -7.30
C HIS A 10 7.92 0.62 -7.88
N TYR A 11 7.38 -0.07 -8.88
CA TYR A 11 6.09 0.26 -9.45
C TYR A 11 4.96 0.11 -8.42
N ILE A 12 4.93 -1.00 -7.67
CA ILE A 12 3.90 -1.22 -6.63
C ILE A 12 3.98 -0.13 -5.55
N ILE A 13 5.19 0.16 -5.04
CA ILE A 13 5.40 1.20 -4.03
C ILE A 13 4.90 2.55 -4.53
N ARG A 14 5.27 2.92 -5.76
CA ARG A 14 4.81 4.18 -6.38
C ARG A 14 3.30 4.21 -6.51
N GLN A 15 2.68 3.13 -7.00
CA GLN A 15 1.22 3.07 -7.11
C GLN A 15 0.54 3.26 -5.75
N VAL A 16 1.05 2.65 -4.68
CA VAL A 16 0.50 2.83 -3.34
C VAL A 16 0.62 4.29 -2.90
N LYS A 17 1.80 4.92 -3.05
CA LYS A 17 2.01 6.34 -2.71
C LYS A 17 1.11 7.29 -3.49
N ASP A 18 0.87 6.99 -4.78
CA ASP A 18 0.05 7.83 -5.66
C ASP A 18 -1.46 7.64 -5.44
N SER A 19 -1.90 6.48 -4.97
CA SER A 19 -3.34 6.15 -4.85
C SER A 19 -3.89 6.19 -3.43
N PHE A 20 -3.05 6.11 -2.40
CA PHE A 20 -3.53 6.00 -1.02
C PHE A 20 -3.51 7.38 -0.32
N PRO A 21 -4.53 7.69 0.50
CA PRO A 21 -4.72 9.02 1.05
C PRO A 21 -3.89 9.24 2.34
N PHE A 22 -2.57 9.08 2.26
CA PHE A 22 -1.66 9.21 3.41
C PHE A 22 -1.65 10.61 4.05
N ALA A 23 -2.09 11.63 3.31
CA ALA A 23 -2.13 13.02 3.79
C ALA A 23 -3.45 13.38 4.51
N LEU A 24 -4.45 12.49 4.55
CA LEU A 24 -5.69 12.76 5.27
C LEU A 24 -5.46 12.70 6.78
N ASP A 25 -6.15 13.57 7.52
CA ASP A 25 -6.11 13.56 8.98
C ASP A 25 -6.94 12.41 9.57
N GLU A 26 -6.74 12.17 10.87
CA GLU A 26 -7.41 11.08 11.58
C GLU A 26 -8.94 11.22 11.62
N GLN A 27 -9.45 12.45 11.67
CA GLN A 27 -10.89 12.71 11.70
C GLN A 27 -11.55 12.32 10.38
N THR A 28 -10.88 12.57 9.26
CA THR A 28 -11.35 12.21 7.92
C THR A 28 -11.19 10.71 7.65
N LEU A 29 -10.15 10.08 8.18
CA LEU A 29 -9.89 8.63 8.02
C LEU A 29 -10.83 7.75 8.86
N CYS A 30 -11.34 8.26 9.97
CA CYS A 30 -12.27 7.56 10.83
C CYS A 30 -13.71 7.79 10.37
N ALA A 31 -14.43 6.69 10.12
CA ALA A 31 -15.88 6.72 10.01
C ALA A 31 -16.52 6.49 11.38
N ASP A 32 -17.76 6.95 11.57
CA ASP A 32 -18.55 6.69 12.79
C ASP A 32 -18.63 5.19 13.12
N GLU A 33 -18.59 4.32 12.10
CA GLU A 33 -18.50 2.87 12.23
C GLU A 33 -17.46 2.25 11.29
N CYS A 34 -16.42 1.61 11.84
CA CYS A 34 -15.39 0.90 11.09
C CYS A 34 -15.85 -0.49 10.55
N ARG A 35 -16.94 -0.54 9.77
CA ARG A 35 -17.57 -1.81 9.31
C ARG A 35 -16.69 -2.71 8.44
N TYR A 36 -15.72 -2.14 7.72
CA TYR A 36 -14.89 -2.87 6.74
C TYR A 36 -13.41 -2.95 7.15
N GLY A 37 -13.10 -2.60 8.40
CA GLY A 37 -11.74 -2.41 8.92
C GLY A 37 -11.43 -0.93 9.13
N CYS A 38 -10.45 -0.65 9.99
CA CYS A 38 -10.01 0.72 10.31
C CYS A 38 -9.03 1.22 9.23
N PRO A 39 -9.39 2.25 8.41
CA PRO A 39 -8.53 2.75 7.35
C PRO A 39 -7.18 3.23 7.85
N LYS A 40 -7.16 3.96 8.98
CA LYS A 40 -5.92 4.47 9.61
C LYS A 40 -4.90 3.36 9.86
N LYS A 41 -5.29 2.29 10.55
CA LYS A 41 -4.38 1.17 10.86
C LYS A 41 -3.88 0.45 9.61
N LEU A 42 -4.70 0.38 8.55
CA LEU A 42 -4.30 -0.23 7.29
C LEU A 42 -3.33 0.66 6.52
N LEU A 43 -3.51 1.98 6.54
CA LEU A 43 -2.56 2.95 5.99
C LEU A 43 -1.22 2.91 6.73
N GLU A 44 -1.24 2.87 8.07
CA GLU A 44 -0.02 2.71 8.88
C GLU A 44 0.72 1.40 8.53
N PHE A 45 -0.01 0.29 8.41
CA PHE A 45 0.59 -1.00 8.06
C PHE A 45 1.25 -0.99 6.68
N ILE A 46 0.58 -0.47 5.65
CA ILE A 46 1.14 -0.46 4.31
C ILE A 46 2.26 0.56 4.16
N ASP A 47 2.23 1.67 4.89
CA ASP A 47 3.30 2.66 4.92
C ASP A 47 4.60 2.07 5.47
N ILE A 48 4.51 1.27 6.54
CA ILE A 48 5.65 0.50 7.07
C ILE A 48 6.19 -0.47 6.01
N GLU A 49 5.32 -1.30 5.40
CA GLU A 49 5.76 -2.29 4.41
C GLU A 49 6.44 -1.64 3.19
N ILE A 50 5.92 -0.53 2.66
CA ILE A 50 6.56 0.16 1.53
C ILE A 50 7.86 0.83 1.94
N THR A 51 7.93 1.43 3.13
CA THR A 51 9.15 2.08 3.65
C THR A 51 10.26 1.05 3.88
N GLU A 52 9.93 -0.11 4.45
CA GLU A 52 10.87 -1.22 4.60
C GLU A 52 11.40 -1.70 3.25
N TRP A 53 10.52 -1.86 2.26
CA TRP A 53 10.93 -2.24 0.92
C TRP A 53 11.80 -1.19 0.24
N GLU A 54 11.50 0.09 0.38
CA GLU A 54 12.36 1.17 -0.15
C GLU A 54 13.76 1.11 0.45
N GLY A 55 13.88 0.87 1.76
CA GLY A 55 15.17 0.68 2.42
C GLY A 55 15.93 -0.55 1.90
N ARG A 56 15.24 -1.69 1.75
CA ARG A 56 15.83 -2.93 1.20
C ARG A 56 16.32 -2.74 -0.24
N LEU A 57 15.51 -2.11 -1.08
CA LEU A 57 15.86 -1.77 -2.46
C LEU A 57 17.06 -0.81 -2.52
N HIS A 58 17.09 0.21 -1.65
CA HIS A 58 18.22 1.13 -1.55
C HIS A 58 19.53 0.41 -1.19
N ASN A 59 19.45 -0.62 -0.34
CA ASN A 59 20.57 -1.46 0.05
C ASN A 59 20.94 -2.54 -1.00
N GLY A 60 20.31 -2.53 -2.18
CA GLY A 60 20.61 -3.46 -3.28
C GLY A 60 19.94 -4.83 -3.16
N GLU A 61 18.99 -5.00 -2.25
CA GLU A 61 18.24 -6.24 -2.13
C GLU A 61 17.29 -6.42 -3.32
N THR A 62 17.25 -7.64 -3.87
CA THR A 62 16.38 -7.98 -5.00
C THR A 62 15.15 -8.76 -4.50
N PRO A 63 13.93 -8.22 -4.64
CA PRO A 63 12.71 -8.93 -4.27
C PRO A 63 12.49 -10.16 -5.13
N ASN A 64 11.91 -11.21 -4.56
CA ASN A 64 11.47 -12.39 -5.29
C ASN A 64 9.98 -12.28 -5.67
N PHE A 65 9.46 -13.26 -6.42
CA PHE A 65 8.05 -13.24 -6.85
C PHE A 65 7.04 -13.32 -5.69
N ARG A 66 7.39 -13.98 -4.58
CA ARG A 66 6.53 -14.08 -3.39
C ARG A 66 6.42 -12.72 -2.70
N ASP A 67 7.51 -11.96 -2.64
CA ASP A 67 7.53 -10.60 -2.09
C ASP A 67 6.59 -9.68 -2.88
N ILE A 68 6.70 -9.73 -4.21
CA ILE A 68 5.84 -8.99 -5.14
C ILE A 68 4.38 -9.38 -4.95
N GLU A 69 4.08 -10.68 -4.85
CA GLU A 69 2.73 -11.17 -4.62
C GLU A 69 2.17 -10.68 -3.27
N LYS A 70 2.95 -10.78 -2.19
CA LYS A 70 2.55 -10.35 -0.84
C LYS A 70 2.16 -8.86 -0.85
N LEU A 71 3.05 -7.98 -1.33
CA LEU A 71 2.79 -6.54 -1.32
C LEU A 71 1.63 -6.16 -2.25
N THR A 72 1.53 -6.79 -3.43
CA THR A 72 0.41 -6.59 -4.36
C THR A 72 -0.93 -6.96 -3.72
N ARG A 73 -1.00 -8.11 -3.05
CA ARG A 73 -2.24 -8.59 -2.41
C ARG A 73 -2.63 -7.72 -1.23
N ALA A 74 -1.67 -7.32 -0.40
CA ALA A 74 -1.89 -6.39 0.69
C ALA A 74 -2.45 -5.05 0.17
N SER A 75 -1.77 -4.45 -0.81
CA SER A 75 -2.18 -3.19 -1.43
C SER A 75 -3.60 -3.27 -2.00
N LYS A 76 -3.91 -4.31 -2.79
CA LYS A 76 -5.27 -4.49 -3.35
C LYS A 76 -6.35 -4.67 -2.29
N LYS A 77 -6.05 -5.37 -1.19
CA LYS A 77 -7.01 -5.57 -0.09
C LYS A 77 -7.29 -4.24 0.61
N ILE A 78 -6.25 -3.45 0.86
CA ILE A 78 -6.37 -2.15 1.53
C ILE A 78 -7.10 -1.14 0.65
N HIS A 79 -6.75 -1.05 -0.64
CA HIS A 79 -7.46 -0.20 -1.60
C HIS A 79 -8.98 -0.45 -1.58
N ARG A 80 -9.41 -1.72 -1.57
CA ARG A 80 -10.84 -2.08 -1.46
C ARG A 80 -11.49 -1.63 -0.15
N VAL A 81 -10.76 -1.61 0.96
CA VAL A 81 -11.27 -1.07 2.22
C VAL A 81 -11.40 0.45 2.11
N LEU A 82 -10.41 1.12 1.53
CA LEU A 82 -10.46 2.57 1.30
C LEU A 82 -11.64 2.96 0.38
N GLU A 83 -11.87 2.23 -0.72
CA GLU A 83 -13.02 2.40 -1.62
C GLU A 83 -14.35 2.27 -0.85
N LYS A 84 -14.49 1.22 -0.02
CA LYS A 84 -15.71 1.00 0.78
C LYS A 84 -15.96 2.06 1.84
N ASN A 85 -14.92 2.77 2.26
CA ASN A 85 -15.00 3.91 3.18
C ASN A 85 -15.07 5.25 2.43
N ASN A 86 -15.23 5.26 1.10
CA ASN A 86 -15.28 6.45 0.25
C ASN A 86 -14.02 7.35 0.35
N LEU A 87 -12.87 6.77 0.68
CA LEU A 87 -11.60 7.49 0.85
C LEU A 87 -10.80 7.59 -0.47
N VAL A 88 -11.09 6.73 -1.43
CA VAL A 88 -10.47 6.71 -2.77
C VAL A 88 -11.52 6.36 -3.82
N SER A 89 -11.26 6.75 -5.07
CA SER A 89 -12.11 6.40 -6.22
C SER A 89 -11.81 4.98 -6.72
N ARG A 90 -12.79 4.39 -7.41
CA ARG A 90 -12.72 3.05 -8.00
C ARG A 90 -11.99 3.04 -9.34
#